data_AF-A0A956AQ54-F1
#
_entry.id   AF-A0A956AQ54-F1
#
_cell.length_a   1.000
_cell.length_b   1.000
_cell.length_c   1.000
_cell.angle_alpha   90.00
_cell.angle_beta   90.00
_cell.angle_gamma   90.00
#
_symmetry.space_group_name_H-M   'P 1'
#
loop_
_entity.id
_entity.type
_entity.pdbx_description
1 polymer ?
#
loop_
_entity_poly.entity_id
_entity_poly.type
_entity_poly.pdbx_seq_one_letter_code
_entity_poly.pdbx_strand_id
1 'polypeptide(L)' 'MHQSLDSYLAARDARPPPPFVAKALRSYLSCGVLWHGFARFRCDDCAQSRLVALSCKQRAF' A
#
# COMPACT_ATOMS: atom_id res chain seq x y z
N MET A 1 6.85 9.19 1.81
CA MET A 1 5.52 9.10 2.47
C MET A 1 5.55 8.38 3.82
N HIS A 2 6.32 7.30 4.00
CA HIS A 2 6.37 6.58 5.30
C HIS A 2 6.95 7.39 6.47
N GLN A 3 7.83 8.36 6.20
CA GLN A 3 8.39 9.26 7.21
C GLN A 3 7.31 9.99 8.04
N SER A 4 6.17 10.34 7.43
CA SER A 4 5.05 10.98 8.14
C SER A 4 4.26 10.02 9.03
N LEU A 5 4.27 8.72 8.73
CA LEU A 5 3.61 7.72 9.56
C LEU A 5 4.47 7.38 10.77
N ASP A 6 5.79 7.24 10.59
CA ASP A 6 6.68 6.90 11.70
C ASP A 6 6.68 8.00 12.76
N SER A 7 6.65 9.28 12.36
CA SER A 7 6.47 10.40 13.29
C SER A 7 5.11 10.38 13.98
N TYR A 8 4.02 10.08 13.26
CA TYR A 8 2.70 9.93 13.84
C TYR A 8 2.64 8.80 14.88
N LEU A 9 3.30 7.67 14.61
CA LEU A 9 3.33 6.54 15.53
C LEU A 9 4.18 6.85 16.77
N ALA A 10 5.36 7.46 16.59
CA ALA A 10 6.23 7.88 17.69
C ALA A 10 5.54 8.91 18.62
N ALA A 11 4.77 9.84 18.06
CA ALA A 11 3.98 10.78 18.84
C ALA A 11 2.90 10.11 19.72
N ARG A 12 2.59 8.82 19.48
CA ARG A 12 1.59 8.05 20.21
C ARG A 12 2.18 7.00 21.15
N ASP A 13 3.47 7.06 21.46
CA ASP A 13 4.15 6.04 22.29
C ASP A 13 3.52 5.85 23.68
N ALA A 14 2.93 6.90 24.27
CA ALA A 14 2.20 6.80 25.55
C ALA A 14 0.89 6.00 25.46
N ARG A 15 0.27 5.92 24.27
CA ARG A 15 -0.92 5.11 23.99
C ARG A 15 -0.90 4.63 22.54
N PRO A 16 -0.09 3.60 22.25
CA PRO A 16 0.11 3.14 20.89
C PRO A 16 -1.20 2.59 20.32
N PRO A 17 -1.46 2.78 19.02
CA PRO A 17 -2.58 2.10 18.38
C PRO A 17 -2.33 0.58 18.38
N PRO A 18 -3.39 -0.24 18.34
CA PRO A 18 -3.23 -1.67 18.17
C PRO A 18 -2.36 -1.99 16.92
N PRO A 19 -1.55 -3.06 16.95
CA PRO A 19 -0.64 -3.39 15.85
C PRO A 19 -1.32 -3.50 14.48
N PHE A 20 -2.56 -4.01 14.45
CA PHE A 20 -3.34 -4.14 13.22
C PHE A 20 -3.69 -2.77 12.59
N VAL A 21 -3.86 -1.72 13.39
CA VAL A 21 -4.14 -0.37 12.89
C VAL A 21 -2.89 0.22 12.24
N ALA A 22 -1.72 0.10 12.88
CA ALA A 22 -0.46 0.57 12.30
C ALA A 22 -0.13 -0.20 11.00
N LYS A 23 -0.41 -1.50 10.96
CA LYS A 23 -0.31 -2.32 9.72
C LYS A 23 -1.25 -1.80 8.64
N ALA A 24 -2.52 -1.55 8.96
CA ALA A 24 -3.50 -1.03 8.01
C ALA A 24 -3.11 0.34 7.45
N LEU A 25 -2.60 1.26 8.29
CA LEU A 25 -2.10 2.56 7.85
C LEU A 25 -0.92 2.43 6.89
N ARG A 26 0.06 1.57 7.19
CA ARG A 26 1.18 1.28 6.27
C ARG A 26 0.69 0.73 4.93
N SER A 27 -0.25 -0.21 4.94
CA SER A 27 -0.84 -0.78 3.72
C SER A 27 -1.63 0.25 2.92
N TYR A 28 -2.31 1.19 3.58
CA TYR A 28 -3.03 2.27 2.92
C TYR A 28 -2.08 3.27 2.27
N LEU A 29 -1.02 3.70 2.96
CA LEU A 29 -0.07 4.69 2.42
C LEU A 29 0.83 4.15 1.29
N SER A 30 0.94 2.83 1.16
CA SER A 30 1.64 2.17 0.05
C SER A 30 0.71 1.77 -1.11
N CYS A 31 -0.59 2.03 -0.96
CA CYS A 31 -1.61 1.70 -1.95
C CYS A 31 -1.44 2.51 -3.24
N GLY A 32 -1.71 1.90 -4.39
CA GLY A 32 -1.62 2.59 -5.69
C GLY A 32 -0.19 2.87 -6.18
N VAL A 33 0.85 2.54 -5.39
CA VAL A 33 2.25 2.67 -5.80
C VAL A 33 2.70 1.38 -6.49
N LEU A 34 3.12 1.50 -7.76
CA LEU A 34 3.58 0.37 -8.58
C LEU A 34 4.75 -0.39 -7.95
N TRP A 35 5.67 0.32 -7.30
CA TRP A 35 6.86 -0.27 -6.67
C TRP A 35 6.52 -1.27 -5.56
N HIS A 36 5.33 -1.15 -4.96
CA HIS A 36 4.86 -2.06 -3.93
C HIS A 36 4.02 -3.23 -4.49
N GLY A 37 4.00 -3.43 -5.81
CA GLY A 37 3.28 -4.52 -6.47
C GLY A 37 2.20 -4.02 -7.43
N PHE A 38 2.05 -4.74 -8.55
CA PHE A 38 1.12 -4.42 -9.63
C PHE A 38 0.64 -5.69 -10.33
N ALA A 39 -0.51 -5.58 -11.01
CA ALA A 39 -0.96 -6.53 -12.02
C ALA A 39 -0.59 -5.99 -13.41
N ARG A 40 -0.21 -6.89 -14.32
CA ARG A 40 0.04 -6.55 -15.74
C ARG A 40 -1.10 -7.11 -16.57
N PHE A 41 -1.84 -6.21 -17.22
CA PHE A 41 -2.86 -6.59 -18.19
C PHE A 41 -2.27 -6.44 -19.59
N ARG A 42 -2.41 -7.49 -20.41
CA ARG A 42 -2.03 -7.49 -21.82
C ARG A 42 -3.29 -7.73 -22.64
N CYS A 43 -3.51 -6.91 -23.67
CA CYS A 43 -4.54 -7.18 -24.67
C CYS A 43 -4.02 -8.23 -25.65
N ASP A 44 -4.80 -9.26 -25.93
CA ASP A 44 -4.38 -10.34 -26.84
C ASP A 44 -4.47 -9.94 -28.31
N ASP A 45 -5.39 -9.03 -28.67
CA ASP A 45 -5.57 -8.58 -30.05
C ASP A 45 -4.47 -7.60 -30.52
N CYS A 46 -4.06 -6.65 -29.66
CA CYS A 46 -3.11 -5.59 -30.02
C CYS A 46 -1.79 -5.61 -29.26
N ALA A 47 -1.59 -6.62 -28.39
CA ALA A 47 -0.39 -6.83 -27.55
C ALA A 47 -0.02 -5.69 -26.58
N GLN A 48 -0.81 -4.61 -26.51
CA GLN A 48 -0.58 -3.50 -25.59
C GLN A 48 -0.66 -3.97 -24.14
N SER A 49 0.28 -3.50 -23.31
CA SER A 49 0.31 -3.81 -21.88
C SER A 49 0.05 -2.56 -21.03
N ARG A 50 -0.62 -2.75 -19.90
CA ARG A 50 -0.82 -1.73 -18.87
C ARG A 50 -0.49 -2.31 -17.50
N LEU A 51 0.19 -1.52 -16.68
CA LEU A 51 0.48 -1.87 -15.29
C LEU A 51 -0.54 -1.18 -14.39
N VAL A 52 -1.15 -1.94 -13.50
CA VAL A 52 -2.13 -1.43 -12.54
C VAL A 52 -1.61 -1.75 -11.15
N ALA A 53 -1.33 -0.71 -10.36
CA ALA A 53 -0.87 -0.88 -9.00
C ALA A 53 -1.93 -1.60 -8.15
N LEU A 54 -1.49 -2.44 -7.21
CA LEU A 54 -2.44 -3.14 -6.33
C LEU A 54 -3.16 -2.14 -5.42
N SER A 55 -4.48 -2.34 -5.29
CA SER A 55 -5.31 -1.60 -4.36
C SER A 55 -5.05 -2.02 -2.91
N CYS A 56 -5.57 -1.25 -1.97
CA CYS A 56 -5.28 -1.43 -0.55
C CYS A 56 -5.88 -2.75 -0.04
N LYS A 57 -6.92 -3.25 -0.73
CA LYS A 57 -7.64 -4.48 -0.42
C LYS A 57 -6.94 -5.75 -0.92
N GLN A 58 -6.09 -5.65 -1.94
CA GLN A 58 -5.31 -6.77 -2.51
C GLN A 58 -3.91 -6.90 -1.90
N ARG A 59 -3.64 -6.23 -0.79
CA ARG A 59 -2.35 -6.25 -0.07
C ARG A 59 -2.40 -6.99 1.27
N ALA A 60 -3.56 -7.55 1.62
CA ALA A 60 -3.72 -8.48 2.74
C ALA A 60 -4.05 -9.84 2.13
N PHE A 61 -3.06 -10.75 2.15
CA PHE A 61 -3.28 -12.19 2.01
C PHE A 61 -3.52 -12.77 3.40
#